data_AF-L7JZD5-F1
#
_entry.id   AF-L7JZD5-F1
#
_cell.length_a   1.000
_cell.length_b   1.000
_cell.length_c   1.000
_cell.angle_alpha   90.00
_cell.angle_beta   90.00
_cell.angle_gamma   90.00
#
_symmetry.space_group_name_H-M   'P 1'
#
loop_
_entity.id
_entity.type
_entity.pdbx_description
1 polymer ?
#
loop_
_entity_poly.entity_id
_entity_poly.type
_entity_poly.pdbx_seq_one_letter_code
_entity_poly.pdbx_strand_id
1 'polypeptide(L)'
;MLTRSSAFLHKEFKRTKDNPSFSVGLVDGNIYTWEVIILGPSNTLYENGIFKAIMQFPENYPDSPPKFRFVSDMWHPNIDKDGNVCISILHEPGDDLYEYECVAERWMPVRNPESVILSIVALLNWPNSDSPANLDAAREFREDKALYDKRVLRLTQKTLE
;
A
#
# COMPACT_ATOMS: atom_id res chain seq x y z
N MET A 1 4.31 -8.32 -29.14
CA MET A 1 4.75 -9.53 -28.43
C MET A 1 4.54 -9.29 -26.94
N LEU A 2 3.99 -10.25 -26.19
CA LEU A 2 3.91 -10.15 -24.73
C LEU A 2 5.33 -10.20 -24.15
N THR A 3 5.72 -9.19 -23.39
CA THR A 3 6.98 -9.17 -22.63
C THR A 3 6.90 -10.20 -21.48
N ARG A 4 8.05 -10.65 -20.96
CA ARG A 4 8.11 -11.51 -19.75
C ARG A 4 7.30 -10.89 -18.61
N SER A 5 7.49 -9.59 -18.35
CA SER A 5 6.78 -8.83 -17.32
C SER A 5 5.27 -8.83 -17.53
N SER A 6 4.81 -8.44 -18.73
CA SER A 6 3.36 -8.46 -19.03
C SER A 6 2.76 -9.86 -18.84
N ALA A 7 3.46 -10.94 -19.22
CA ALA A 7 2.97 -12.30 -19.02
C ALA A 7 2.83 -12.66 -17.52
N PHE A 8 3.78 -12.23 -16.68
CA PHE A 8 3.65 -12.35 -15.22
C PHE A 8 2.44 -11.57 -14.70
N LEU A 9 2.30 -10.31 -15.09
CA LEU A 9 1.18 -9.47 -14.61
C LEU A 9 -0.19 -10.02 -15.02
N HIS A 10 -0.35 -10.53 -16.24
CA HIS A 10 -1.60 -11.18 -16.65
C HIS A 10 -1.92 -12.42 -15.81
N LYS A 11 -0.90 -13.18 -15.40
CA LYS A 11 -1.07 -14.34 -14.51
C LYS A 11 -1.44 -13.90 -13.10
N GLU A 12 -0.76 -12.90 -12.57
CA GLU A 12 -1.00 -12.37 -11.22
C GLU A 12 -2.35 -11.66 -11.12
N PHE A 13 -2.78 -10.91 -12.15
CA PHE A 13 -4.10 -10.28 -12.20
C PHE A 13 -5.23 -11.32 -12.16
N LYS A 14 -5.08 -12.42 -12.91
CA LYS A 14 -6.05 -13.54 -12.88
C LYS A 14 -6.05 -14.29 -11.54
N ARG A 15 -4.93 -14.29 -10.82
CA ARG A 15 -4.78 -14.96 -9.52
C ARG A 15 -5.29 -14.10 -8.37
N THR A 16 -5.07 -12.80 -8.45
CA THR A 16 -5.54 -11.82 -7.47
C THR A 16 -7.06 -11.80 -7.55
N LYS A 17 -7.71 -12.36 -6.53
CA LYS A 17 -9.16 -12.38 -6.45
C LYS A 17 -9.61 -11.29 -5.49
N ASP A 18 -10.70 -10.64 -5.85
CA ASP A 18 -11.43 -9.81 -4.90
C ASP A 18 -11.73 -10.61 -3.63
N ASN A 19 -11.61 -9.94 -2.50
CA ASN A 19 -11.91 -10.51 -1.21
C ASN A 19 -12.58 -9.45 -0.32
N PRO A 20 -13.00 -9.78 0.91
CA PRO A 20 -13.70 -8.82 1.76
C PRO A 20 -12.88 -7.59 2.18
N SER A 21 -11.56 -7.59 1.99
CA SER A 21 -10.67 -6.47 2.37
C SER A 21 -10.31 -5.57 1.19
N PHE A 22 -10.33 -6.09 -0.05
CA PHE A 22 -10.00 -5.30 -1.23
C PHE A 22 -10.58 -5.85 -2.53
N SER A 23 -10.67 -4.99 -3.54
CA SER A 23 -10.88 -5.36 -4.94
C SER A 23 -9.84 -4.74 -5.87
N VAL A 24 -9.65 -5.34 -7.04
CA VAL A 24 -8.67 -4.87 -8.04
C VAL A 24 -9.28 -4.73 -9.44
N GLY A 25 -8.84 -3.72 -10.17
CA GLY A 25 -9.21 -3.47 -11.57
C GLY A 25 -8.04 -2.93 -12.38
N LEU A 26 -8.17 -2.86 -13.70
CA LEU A 26 -7.18 -2.22 -14.57
C LEU A 26 -7.61 -0.80 -14.90
N VAL A 27 -6.70 0.15 -14.75
CA VAL A 27 -6.93 1.53 -15.22
C VAL A 27 -6.76 1.55 -16.74
N ASP A 28 -7.81 1.98 -17.46
CA ASP A 28 -7.83 2.08 -18.93
C ASP A 28 -7.41 0.78 -19.65
N GLY A 29 -7.60 -0.38 -19.02
CA GLY A 29 -7.17 -1.67 -19.56
C GLY A 29 -5.65 -1.90 -19.57
N ASN A 30 -4.86 -1.01 -18.97
CA ASN A 30 -3.41 -1.14 -18.88
C ASN A 30 -3.01 -2.15 -17.79
N ILE A 31 -2.40 -3.26 -18.19
CA ILE A 31 -1.95 -4.32 -17.27
C ILE A 31 -0.88 -3.87 -16.26
N TYR A 32 -0.17 -2.76 -16.51
CA TYR A 32 0.83 -2.19 -15.62
C TYR A 32 0.29 -1.17 -14.62
N THR A 33 -1.01 -0.87 -14.65
CA THR A 33 -1.62 0.11 -13.74
C THR A 33 -2.94 -0.42 -13.22
N TRP A 34 -2.94 -0.84 -11.96
CA TRP A 34 -4.11 -1.39 -11.31
C TRP A 34 -4.74 -0.34 -10.43
N GLU A 35 -6.06 -0.26 -10.48
CA GLU A 35 -6.87 0.39 -9.46
C GLU A 35 -7.12 -0.62 -8.35
N VAL A 36 -6.90 -0.20 -7.11
CA VAL A 36 -7.13 -1.01 -5.93
C VAL A 36 -8.09 -0.27 -5.02
N ILE A 37 -9.17 -0.93 -4.61
CA ILE A 37 -10.09 -0.42 -3.60
C ILE A 37 -9.83 -1.22 -2.32
N ILE A 38 -9.45 -0.56 -1.24
CA ILE A 38 -9.24 -1.17 0.07
C ILE A 38 -10.40 -0.76 0.98
N LEU A 39 -11.05 -1.76 1.57
CA LEU A 39 -12.03 -1.53 2.63
C LEU A 39 -11.30 -1.38 3.96
N GLY A 40 -11.62 -0.32 4.68
CA GLY A 40 -11.07 -0.02 5.99
C GLY A 40 -11.20 -1.19 6.97
N PRO A 41 -10.12 -1.69 7.58
CA PRO A 41 -10.18 -2.85 8.46
C PRO A 41 -11.03 -2.59 9.71
N SER A 42 -11.77 -3.59 10.15
CA SER A 42 -12.58 -3.52 11.38
C SER A 42 -11.72 -3.29 12.62
N ASN A 43 -12.27 -2.59 13.60
CA ASN A 43 -11.59 -2.19 14.84
C ASN A 43 -10.37 -1.28 14.62
N THR A 44 -10.39 -0.50 13.53
CA THR A 44 -9.38 0.53 13.25
C THR A 44 -10.04 1.88 13.02
N LEU A 45 -9.25 2.96 13.03
CA LEU A 45 -9.72 4.30 12.68
C LEU A 45 -10.13 4.43 11.20
N TYR A 46 -9.74 3.45 10.39
CA TYR A 46 -10.06 3.37 8.97
C TYR A 46 -11.38 2.62 8.71
N GLU A 47 -11.97 1.98 9.73
CA GLU A 47 -13.18 1.18 9.59
C GLU A 47 -14.31 1.95 8.88
N ASN A 48 -15.03 1.25 8.01
CA ASN A 48 -16.09 1.78 7.12
C ASN A 48 -15.60 2.76 6.03
N GLY A 49 -14.31 3.05 5.92
CA GLY A 49 -13.75 3.80 4.79
C GLY A 49 -13.59 2.95 3.53
N ILE A 50 -13.65 3.60 2.37
CA ILE A 50 -13.40 3.01 1.05
C ILE A 50 -12.22 3.73 0.40
N PHE A 51 -11.04 3.15 0.51
CA PHE A 51 -9.80 3.81 0.10
C PHE A 51 -9.42 3.40 -1.32
N LYS A 52 -9.43 4.37 -2.24
CA LYS A 52 -8.97 4.17 -3.61
C LYS A 52 -7.47 4.36 -3.69
N ALA A 53 -6.79 3.47 -4.41
CA ALA A 53 -5.35 3.51 -4.62
C ALA A 53 -4.99 3.04 -6.04
N ILE A 54 -3.77 3.37 -6.44
CA ILE A 54 -3.15 2.93 -7.69
C ILE A 54 -1.92 2.09 -7.35
N MET A 55 -1.86 0.90 -7.93
CA MET A 55 -0.66 0.05 -7.96
C MET A 55 -0.05 0.10 -9.36
N GLN A 56 1.16 0.63 -9.47
CA GLN A 56 1.86 0.80 -10.75
C GLN A 56 3.06 -0.13 -10.83
N PHE A 57 3.11 -0.97 -11.86
CA PHE A 57 4.17 -1.95 -12.04
C PHE A 57 5.28 -1.42 -12.95
N PRO A 58 6.54 -1.73 -12.67
CA PRO A 58 7.64 -1.40 -13.57
C PRO A 58 7.73 -2.39 -14.74
N GLU A 59 8.39 -2.00 -15.82
CA GLU A 59 8.58 -2.83 -17.01
C GLU A 59 9.40 -4.10 -16.74
N ASN A 60 10.22 -4.11 -15.70
CA ASN A 60 11.04 -5.25 -15.27
C ASN A 60 10.36 -6.12 -14.19
N TYR A 61 9.08 -5.91 -13.85
CA TYR A 61 8.37 -6.79 -12.92
C TYR A 61 8.47 -8.28 -13.34
N PRO A 62 8.68 -9.24 -12.41
CA PRO A 62 8.72 -9.11 -10.95
C PRO A 62 10.11 -8.82 -10.36
N ASP A 63 11.10 -8.42 -11.17
CA ASP A 63 12.46 -8.20 -10.66
C ASP A 63 12.51 -6.96 -9.72
N SER A 64 11.72 -5.91 -10.02
CA SER A 64 11.48 -4.76 -9.11
C SER A 64 10.02 -4.70 -8.63
N PRO A 65 9.77 -4.15 -7.43
CA PRO A 65 8.43 -4.02 -6.85
C PRO A 65 7.54 -3.03 -7.62
N PRO A 66 6.21 -3.14 -7.47
CA PRO A 66 5.31 -2.07 -7.86
C PRO A 66 5.48 -0.84 -6.95
N LYS A 67 5.00 0.32 -7.40
CA LYS A 67 4.68 1.46 -6.54
C LYS A 67 3.22 1.39 -6.12
N PHE A 68 2.91 1.77 -4.88
CA PHE A 68 1.54 1.84 -4.38
C PHE A 68 1.26 3.24 -3.83
N ARG A 69 0.18 3.85 -4.30
CA ARG A 69 -0.21 5.21 -3.90
C ARG A 69 -1.70 5.29 -3.65
N PHE A 70 -2.11 5.76 -2.48
CA PHE A 70 -3.49 6.13 -2.21
C PHE A 70 -3.87 7.36 -3.03
N VAL A 71 -5.04 7.29 -3.67
CA VAL A 71 -5.72 8.42 -4.32
C VAL A 71 -6.60 9.13 -3.30
N SER A 72 -7.21 8.38 -2.38
CA SER A 72 -7.88 8.94 -1.20
C SER A 72 -6.87 9.68 -0.31
N ASP A 73 -7.31 10.77 0.30
CA ASP A 73 -6.49 11.50 1.28
C ASP A 73 -6.20 10.61 2.50
N MET A 74 -4.93 10.48 2.87
CA MET A 74 -4.49 9.64 4.00
C MET A 74 -3.77 10.44 5.08
N TRP A 75 -4.02 10.07 6.34
CA TRP A 75 -3.20 10.48 7.48
C TRP A 75 -2.67 9.22 8.15
N HIS A 76 -1.39 8.91 7.93
CA HIS A 76 -0.76 7.67 8.42
C HIS A 76 0.77 7.84 8.48
N PRO A 77 1.48 7.33 9.50
CA PRO A 77 2.93 7.42 9.62
C PRO A 77 3.71 6.94 8.40
N ASN A 78 3.28 5.86 7.76
CA ASN A 78 3.95 5.23 6.61
C ASN A 78 3.35 5.59 5.23
N ILE A 79 2.50 6.62 5.18
CA ILE A 79 1.93 7.14 3.92
C ILE A 79 2.28 8.62 3.81
N ASP A 80 3.01 9.00 2.77
CA ASP A 80 3.44 10.39 2.57
C ASP A 80 2.27 11.31 2.15
N LYS A 81 2.56 12.61 1.99
CA LYS A 81 1.57 13.63 1.65
C LYS A 81 0.98 13.48 0.24
N ASP A 82 1.65 12.74 -0.64
CA ASP A 82 1.20 12.44 -2.00
C ASP A 82 0.47 11.09 -2.08
N GLY A 83 0.36 10.38 -0.95
CA GLY A 83 -0.30 9.10 -0.79
C GLY A 83 0.60 7.89 -1.03
N ASN A 84 1.91 8.06 -1.28
CA ASN A 84 2.81 6.94 -1.52
C ASN A 84 3.03 6.15 -0.23
N VAL A 85 2.94 4.82 -0.34
CA VAL A 85 3.15 3.91 0.79
C VAL A 85 4.62 3.53 0.89
N CYS A 86 5.19 3.68 2.08
CA CYS A 86 6.57 3.29 2.37
C CYS A 86 6.59 2.14 3.38
N ILE A 87 6.79 0.92 2.88
CA ILE A 87 6.95 -0.30 3.68
C ILE A 87 7.97 -1.21 3.00
N SER A 88 8.68 -2.02 3.80
CA SER A 88 9.77 -2.88 3.35
C SER A 88 9.43 -3.73 2.13
N ILE A 89 8.20 -4.26 2.03
CA ILE A 89 7.78 -5.06 0.87
C ILE A 89 7.81 -4.33 -0.47
N LEU A 90 7.80 -3.00 -0.46
CA LEU A 90 7.90 -2.14 -1.65
C LEU A 90 9.31 -1.61 -1.89
N HIS A 91 10.28 -1.92 -1.03
CA HIS A 91 11.68 -1.52 -1.21
C HIS A 91 12.38 -2.46 -2.18
N GLU A 92 13.26 -1.89 -3.01
CA GLU A 92 14.06 -2.65 -3.98
C GLU A 92 14.84 -3.80 -3.31
N PRO A 93 15.05 -4.91 -4.04
CA PRO A 93 15.84 -6.02 -3.52
C PRO A 93 17.30 -5.61 -3.30
N GLY A 94 17.94 -6.25 -2.32
CA GLY A 94 19.35 -6.05 -2.01
C GLY A 94 19.59 -5.64 -0.56
N ASP A 95 20.87 -5.53 -0.21
CA ASP A 95 21.29 -5.21 1.15
C ASP A 95 20.86 -3.80 1.54
N ASP A 96 20.34 -3.67 2.76
CA ASP A 96 20.11 -2.37 3.35
C ASP A 96 21.44 -1.80 3.81
N LEU A 97 21.86 -0.66 3.24
CA LEU A 97 23.12 0.00 3.59
C LEU A 97 23.21 0.34 5.09
N TYR A 98 22.07 0.44 5.76
CA TYR A 98 21.97 0.79 7.17
C TYR A 98 21.45 -0.36 8.06
N GLU A 99 21.24 -1.55 7.49
CA GLU A 99 20.78 -2.78 8.17
C GLU A 99 19.52 -2.61 9.06
N TYR A 100 18.64 -1.66 8.72
CA TYR A 100 17.39 -1.46 9.46
C TYR A 100 16.31 -2.47 9.08
N GLU A 101 16.41 -3.06 7.88
CA GLU A 101 15.45 -4.02 7.36
C GLU A 101 16.09 -5.36 7.04
N CYS A 102 15.39 -6.45 7.36
CA CYS A 102 15.81 -7.76 6.92
C CYS A 102 15.62 -7.88 5.40
N VAL A 103 16.58 -8.46 4.68
CA VAL A 103 16.43 -8.73 3.23
C VAL A 103 15.16 -9.55 2.93
N ALA A 104 14.78 -10.43 3.85
CA ALA A 104 13.56 -11.23 3.74
C ALA A 104 12.27 -10.41 3.90
N GLU A 105 12.35 -9.16 4.38
CA GLU A 105 11.25 -8.18 4.47
C GLU A 105 11.18 -7.29 3.22
N ARG A 106 12.27 -7.16 2.45
CA ARG A 106 12.34 -6.43 1.17
C ARG A 106 11.77 -7.19 -0.02
N TRP A 107 11.48 -6.50 -1.11
CA TRP A 107 10.91 -7.11 -2.30
C TRP A 107 11.71 -8.34 -2.75
N MET A 108 10.99 -9.43 -3.01
CA MET A 108 11.54 -10.63 -3.61
C MET A 108 10.61 -11.04 -4.75
N PRO A 109 11.11 -11.52 -5.90
CA PRO A 109 10.26 -11.91 -7.04
C PRO A 109 9.23 -13.02 -6.77
N VAL A 110 9.33 -13.70 -5.62
CA VAL A 110 8.33 -14.66 -5.12
C VAL A 110 7.07 -13.99 -4.56
N ARG A 111 7.17 -12.71 -4.19
CA ARG A 111 6.04 -11.91 -3.72
C ARG A 111 5.16 -11.49 -4.89
N ASN A 112 3.92 -11.17 -4.57
CA ASN A 112 2.88 -10.93 -5.55
C ASN A 112 1.99 -9.74 -5.15
N PRO A 113 1.15 -9.21 -6.07
CA PRO A 113 0.32 -8.03 -5.81
C PRO A 113 -0.61 -8.20 -4.61
N GLU A 114 -1.20 -9.39 -4.45
CA GLU A 114 -2.07 -9.72 -3.32
C GLU A 114 -1.31 -9.59 -1.99
N SER A 115 -0.10 -10.13 -1.88
CA SER A 115 0.72 -10.00 -0.67
C SER A 115 1.06 -8.55 -0.34
N VAL A 116 1.29 -7.70 -1.35
CA VAL A 116 1.48 -6.24 -1.15
C VAL A 116 0.23 -5.61 -0.55
N ILE A 117 -0.95 -5.86 -1.14
CA ILE A 117 -2.21 -5.27 -0.66
C ILE A 117 -2.51 -5.73 0.76
N LEU A 118 -2.30 -7.03 1.06
CA LEU A 118 -2.49 -7.57 2.41
C LEU A 118 -1.50 -6.96 3.43
N SER A 119 -0.25 -6.71 3.06
CA SER A 119 0.69 -5.99 3.92
C SER A 119 0.24 -4.56 4.20
N ILE A 120 -0.37 -3.87 3.23
CA ILE A 120 -0.93 -2.52 3.41
C ILE A 120 -2.18 -2.56 4.31
N VAL A 121 -3.04 -3.57 4.15
CA VAL A 121 -4.19 -3.78 5.06
C VAL A 121 -3.71 -4.03 6.50
N ALA A 122 -2.64 -4.82 6.68
CA ALA A 122 -2.03 -5.03 7.99
C ALA A 122 -1.40 -3.74 8.56
N LEU A 123 -0.78 -2.93 7.70
CA LEU A 123 -0.20 -1.63 8.07
C LEU A 123 -1.25 -0.67 8.64
N LEU A 124 -2.45 -0.63 8.06
CA LEU A 124 -3.55 0.20 8.58
C LEU A 124 -4.01 -0.23 9.98
N ASN A 125 -3.83 -1.51 10.35
CA ASN A 125 -4.07 -2.01 11.70
C ASN A 125 -2.93 -1.64 12.66
N TRP A 126 -1.69 -1.71 12.17
CA TRP A 126 -0.48 -1.54 12.99
C TRP A 126 0.48 -0.54 12.35
N PRO A 127 0.22 0.78 12.51
CA PRO A 127 1.12 1.81 11.99
C PRO A 127 2.53 1.69 12.57
N ASN A 128 3.55 1.86 11.73
CA ASN A 128 4.95 1.86 12.16
C ASN A 128 5.49 3.31 12.25
N SER A 129 5.67 3.80 13.48
CA SER A 129 6.21 5.16 13.73
C SER A 129 7.73 5.24 13.78
N ASP A 130 8.45 4.12 13.72
CA ASP A 130 9.91 4.08 13.88
C ASP A 130 10.62 4.50 12.59
N SER A 131 10.01 4.17 11.44
CA SER A 131 10.46 4.56 10.10
C SER A 131 9.33 5.24 9.30
N PRO A 132 8.92 6.47 9.68
CA PRO A 132 7.76 7.13 9.09
C PRO A 132 8.09 7.82 7.75
N ALA A 133 7.19 7.70 6.79
CA ALA A 133 7.15 8.54 5.58
C ALA A 133 6.53 9.92 5.86
N ASN A 134 5.67 10.02 6.87
CA ASN A 134 5.01 11.23 7.29
C ASN A 134 5.34 11.53 8.76
N LEU A 135 6.32 12.41 8.95
CA LEU A 135 6.80 12.82 10.27
C LEU A 135 5.72 13.50 11.10
N ASP A 136 4.83 14.27 10.47
CA ASP A 136 3.74 14.98 11.15
C ASP A 136 2.73 13.97 11.72
N ALA A 137 2.31 13.00 10.90
CA ALA A 137 1.40 11.93 11.31
C ALA A 137 2.04 11.04 12.39
N ALA A 138 3.33 10.72 12.27
CA ALA A 138 4.05 9.94 13.28
C ALA A 138 4.20 10.67 14.61
N ARG A 139 4.47 11.99 14.59
CA ARG A 139 4.49 12.81 15.81
C ARG A 139 3.13 12.81 16.48
N GLU A 140 2.05 13.08 15.74
CA GLU A 140 0.70 13.07 16.30
C GLU A 140 0.33 11.69 16.84
N PHE A 141 0.69 10.61 16.13
CA PHE A 141 0.45 9.25 16.60
C PHE A 141 1.11 8.96 17.96
N ARG A 142 2.31 9.50 18.21
CA ARG A 142 3.07 9.30 19.45
C ARG A 142 2.70 10.26 20.58
N GLU A 143 2.49 11.53 20.24
CA GLU A 143 2.45 12.64 21.21
C GLU A 143 1.04 13.23 21.40
N ASP A 144 0.17 13.14 20.38
CA ASP A 144 -1.19 13.68 20.42
C ASP A 144 -2.17 12.73 19.72
N LYS A 145 -2.39 11.58 20.37
CA LYS A 145 -3.24 10.50 19.84
C LYS A 145 -4.66 10.96 19.54
N ALA A 146 -5.20 11.88 20.35
CA ALA A 146 -6.55 12.41 20.14
C ALA A 146 -6.65 13.24 18.85
N LEU A 147 -5.64 14.07 18.55
CA LEU A 147 -5.58 14.81 17.29
C LEU A 147 -5.40 13.87 16.09
N TYR A 148 -4.50 12.88 16.22
CA TYR A 148 -4.30 11.86 15.20
C TYR A 148 -5.62 11.16 14.86
N ASP A 149 -6.30 10.60 15.87
CA ASP A 149 -7.54 9.84 15.71
C ASP A 149 -8.64 10.70 15.06
N LYS A 150 -8.78 11.95 15.50
CA LYS A 150 -9.75 12.90 14.92
C LYS A 150 -9.49 13.16 13.44
N ARG A 151 -8.22 13.30 13.03
CA ARG A 151 -7.86 13.52 11.61
C ARG A 151 -8.12 12.28 10.78
N VAL A 152 -7.70 11.11 11.26
CA VAL A 152 -7.92 9.85 10.55
C VAL A 152 -9.42 9.62 10.35
N LEU A 153 -10.23 9.69 11.41
CA LEU A 153 -11.68 9.50 11.32
C LEU A 153 -12.35 10.46 10.34
N ARG A 154 -11.92 11.74 10.33
CA ARG A 154 -12.43 12.72 9.36
C ARG A 154 -12.12 12.32 7.92
N LEU A 155 -10.90 11.88 7.63
CA LEU A 155 -10.51 11.45 6.29
C LEU A 155 -11.20 10.14 5.89
N THR A 156 -11.35 9.20 6.83
CA THR A 156 -12.13 7.97 6.63
C THR A 156 -13.57 8.28 6.20
N GLN A 157 -14.25 9.21 6.89
CA GLN A 157 -15.60 9.64 6.53
C GLN A 157 -15.67 10.27 5.13
N LYS A 158 -14.67 11.10 4.77
CA LYS A 158 -14.58 11.75 3.47
C LYS A 158 -14.48 10.75 2.30
N THR A 159 -14.02 9.53 2.53
CA THR A 159 -13.95 8.51 1.47
C THR A 159 -15.31 8.04 0.96
N LEU A 160 -16.39 8.35 1.68
CA LEU A 160 -17.77 7.98 1.33
C LEU A 160 -18.54 9.11 0.62
N GLU A 161 -17.92 10.29 0.49
CA GLU A 161 -18.46 11.46 -0.20
C GLU A 161 -18.14 11.41 -1.71
#